data_AF-A0A2N1YJY9-F1
#
_entry.id   AF-A0A2N1YJY9-F1
#
_cell.length_a   1.000
_cell.length_b   1.000
_cell.length_c   1.000
_cell.angle_alpha   90.00
_cell.angle_beta   90.00
_cell.angle_gamma   90.00
#
_symmetry.space_group_name_H-M   'P 1'
#
loop_
_entity.id
_entity.type
_entity.pdbx_description
1 polymer ?
#
loop_
_entity_poly.entity_id
_entity_poly.type
_entity_poly.pdbx_seq_one_letter_code
_entity_poly.pdbx_strand_id
1 'polypeptide(L)'
;MTATNSTPLDKPVKPTGTIPNIGDWRFNRYLTMQLLPLFYVLLLLGALVVIVSIVVACFYFSLMVGLMAALASPIVFLVTFAVIRAALEYLIMAHRIMRIIERMDALPGQVSELSVRVDGITNHVDQLINHVDDIHGTLMEVRPILRSAGLVSRLFGRK
;
A
#
# COMPACT_ATOMS: atom_id res chain seq x y z
N MET A 1 -12.98 -28.75 53.28
CA MET A 1 -11.71 -28.86 54.05
C MET A 1 -11.16 -30.23 53.72
N THR A 2 -9.98 -30.41 53.13
CA THR A 2 -8.70 -29.74 53.41
C THR A 2 -7.80 -29.84 52.18
N ALA A 3 -7.19 -28.71 51.82
CA ALA A 3 -6.11 -28.62 50.85
C ALA A 3 -4.82 -29.19 51.44
N THR A 4 -4.05 -29.96 50.67
CA THR A 4 -2.60 -30.13 50.80
C THR A 4 -2.05 -30.65 49.47
N ASN A 5 -0.94 -30.23 48.91
CA ASN A 5 -0.11 -29.05 49.04
C ASN A 5 0.77 -29.13 47.78
N SER A 6 0.83 -28.04 47.04
CA SER A 6 1.72 -27.81 45.91
C SER A 6 3.17 -27.98 46.34
N THR A 7 3.89 -28.95 45.79
CA THR A 7 5.35 -28.97 45.89
C THR A 7 5.94 -28.15 44.72
N PRO A 8 6.63 -27.04 45.02
CA PRO A 8 7.26 -26.20 44.01
C PRO A 8 8.60 -26.82 43.65
N LEU A 9 8.81 -27.16 42.37
CA LEU A 9 10.15 -27.44 41.86
C LEU A 9 10.57 -26.28 40.96
N ASP A 10 10.82 -25.16 41.62
CA ASP A 10 11.82 -24.19 41.20
C ASP A 10 13.14 -24.93 40.99
N LYS A 11 13.55 -25.03 39.72
CA LYS A 11 14.96 -25.19 39.36
C LYS A 11 15.34 -23.95 38.55
N PRO A 12 16.24 -23.09 39.06
CA PRO A 12 16.63 -21.88 38.35
C PRO A 12 17.84 -22.18 37.45
N VAL A 13 17.65 -22.52 36.18
CA VAL A 13 18.76 -22.68 35.21
C VAL A 13 18.16 -22.55 33.79
N LYS A 14 18.58 -21.69 32.87
CA LYS A 14 19.56 -20.59 32.75
C LYS A 14 19.05 -19.82 31.51
N PRO A 15 19.11 -18.49 31.42
CA PRO A 15 18.89 -17.82 30.14
C PRO A 15 20.01 -18.27 29.19
N THR A 16 19.72 -19.32 28.41
CA THR A 16 20.59 -19.82 27.36
C THR A 16 20.69 -18.72 26.33
N GLY A 17 21.84 -18.03 26.38
CA GLY A 17 22.35 -17.19 25.32
C GLY A 17 21.30 -16.34 24.64
N THR A 18 21.12 -15.12 25.14
CA THR A 18 20.96 -13.97 24.25
C THR A 18 22.19 -13.92 23.34
N ILE A 19 22.27 -14.82 22.37
CA ILE A 19 23.03 -14.59 21.16
C ILE A 19 22.20 -13.50 20.49
N PRO A 20 22.69 -12.25 20.42
CA PRO A 20 21.99 -11.23 19.67
C PRO A 20 21.79 -11.80 18.28
N ASN A 21 20.55 -11.77 17.82
CA ASN A 21 20.12 -12.26 16.53
C ASN A 21 20.66 -11.31 15.44
N ILE A 22 21.99 -11.20 15.32
CA ILE A 22 22.71 -10.49 14.26
C ILE A 22 22.60 -11.22 12.92
N GLY A 23 22.11 -12.46 12.96
CA GLY A 23 21.81 -13.31 11.82
C GLY A 23 20.32 -13.46 11.55
N ASP A 24 19.44 -12.60 12.07
CA ASP A 24 18.03 -12.53 11.64
C ASP A 24 17.96 -11.85 10.27
N TRP A 25 18.57 -12.53 9.29
CA TRP A 25 18.30 -12.48 7.87
C TRP A 25 16.84 -12.92 7.62
N ARG A 26 15.87 -12.21 8.21
CA ARG A 26 14.41 -12.40 8.02
C ARG A 26 13.96 -11.86 6.67
N PHE A 27 14.44 -12.57 5.66
CA PHE A 27 14.25 -12.44 4.23
C PHE A 27 12.78 -12.52 3.74
N ASN A 28 11.77 -12.16 4.55
CA ASN A 28 10.36 -12.47 4.23
C ASN A 28 9.32 -11.36 4.43
N ARG A 29 9.68 -10.14 4.86
CA ARG A 29 8.68 -9.04 4.92
C ARG A 29 9.22 -7.63 4.66
N TYR A 30 10.52 -7.39 4.83
CA TYR A 30 11.19 -6.10 4.58
C TYR A 30 12.19 -6.14 3.40
N LEU A 31 12.20 -7.25 2.68
CA LEU A 31 13.24 -7.59 1.70
C LEU A 31 13.20 -6.78 0.39
N THR A 32 12.14 -6.03 0.12
CA THR A 32 12.04 -5.23 -1.12
C THR A 32 12.01 -3.73 -0.87
N MET A 33 11.57 -3.26 0.30
CA MET A 33 11.50 -1.82 0.60
C MET A 33 12.66 -1.32 1.49
N GLN A 34 13.34 -2.20 2.24
CA GLN A 34 14.42 -1.81 3.16
C GLN A 34 15.81 -2.26 2.71
N LEU A 35 15.91 -3.20 1.76
CA LEU A 35 17.19 -3.63 1.20
C LEU A 35 17.82 -2.61 0.25
N LEU A 36 17.03 -1.68 -0.29
CA LEU A 36 17.50 -0.65 -1.22
C LEU A 36 18.66 0.19 -0.64
N PRO A 37 18.57 0.75 0.59
CA PRO A 37 19.68 1.48 1.21
C PRO A 37 20.84 0.58 1.67
N LEU A 38 20.59 -0.70 2.03
CA LEU A 38 21.67 -1.62 2.42
C LEU A 38 22.49 -2.07 1.21
N PHE A 39 21.82 -2.41 0.12
CA PHE A 39 22.44 -2.74 -1.16
C PHE A 39 23.24 -1.55 -1.71
N TYR A 40 22.73 -0.33 -1.53
CA TYR A 40 23.45 0.90 -1.82
C TYR A 40 24.79 0.99 -1.08
N VAL A 41 24.77 0.84 0.26
CA VAL A 41 26.00 0.91 1.07
C VAL A 41 26.96 -0.21 0.69
N LEU A 42 26.45 -1.43 0.47
CA LEU A 42 27.26 -2.58 0.08
C LEU A 42 27.95 -2.37 -1.27
N LEU A 43 27.21 -1.90 -2.28
CA LEU A 43 27.73 -1.71 -3.63
C LEU A 43 28.70 -0.53 -3.67
N LEU A 44 28.40 0.56 -2.95
CA LEU A 44 29.30 1.70 -2.81
C LEU A 44 30.61 1.31 -2.08
N LEU A 45 30.51 0.53 -0.99
CA LEU A 45 31.66 0.01 -0.26
C LEU A 45 32.48 -0.94 -1.14
N GLY A 46 31.82 -1.85 -1.87
CA GLY A 46 32.47 -2.77 -2.80
C GLY A 46 33.20 -2.02 -3.91
N ALA A 47 32.58 -1.02 -4.52
CA ALA A 47 33.20 -0.16 -5.52
C ALA A 47 34.41 0.60 -4.95
N LEU A 48 34.33 1.12 -3.72
CA LEU A 48 35.44 1.76 -3.06
C LEU A 48 36.62 0.79 -2.86
N VAL A 49 36.35 -0.42 -2.39
CA VAL A 49 37.38 -1.46 -2.22
C VAL A 49 38.02 -1.84 -3.56
N VAL A 50 37.23 -1.95 -4.63
CA VAL A 50 37.73 -2.24 -5.99
C VAL A 50 38.59 -1.09 -6.52
N ILE A 51 38.17 0.16 -6.35
CA ILE A 51 38.97 1.32 -6.79
C ILE A 51 40.29 1.38 -6.02
N VAL A 52 40.26 1.20 -4.70
CA VAL A 52 41.47 1.18 -3.87
C VAL A 52 42.39 0.03 -4.27
N SER A 53 41.86 -1.18 -4.51
CA SER A 53 42.67 -2.32 -4.93
C SER A 53 43.32 -2.10 -6.30
N ILE A 54 42.59 -1.49 -7.24
CA ILE A 54 43.13 -1.09 -8.55
C ILE A 54 44.26 -0.06 -8.38
N VAL A 55 44.06 0.99 -7.58
CA VAL A 55 45.09 2.01 -7.33
C VAL A 55 46.34 1.37 -6.73
N VAL A 56 46.19 0.51 -5.72
CA VAL A 56 47.31 -0.21 -5.10
C VAL A 56 48.03 -1.10 -6.11
N ALA A 57 47.31 -1.84 -6.96
CA ALA A 57 47.91 -2.66 -8.02
C ALA A 57 48.68 -1.81 -9.04
N CYS A 58 48.19 -0.63 -9.40
CA CYS A 58 48.89 0.32 -10.27
C CYS A 58 50.21 0.80 -9.64
N PHE A 59 50.23 1.04 -8.32
CA PHE A 59 51.46 1.39 -7.61
C PHE A 59 52.50 0.27 -7.59
N TYR A 60 52.07 -1.00 -7.53
CA TYR A 60 52.99 -2.14 -7.61
C TYR A 60 53.70 -2.24 -8.97
N PHE A 61 53.04 -1.85 -10.06
CA PHE A 61 53.63 -1.88 -11.40
C PHE A 61 54.55 -0.68 -11.67
N SER A 62 54.08 0.54 -11.39
CA SER A 62 54.83 1.77 -11.63
C SER A 62 54.30 2.94 -10.84
N LEU A 63 55.20 3.69 -10.21
CA LEU A 63 54.87 4.81 -9.33
C LEU A 63 54.17 5.96 -10.07
N MET A 64 54.53 6.19 -11.34
CA MET A 64 53.90 7.25 -12.16
C MET A 64 52.47 6.89 -12.55
N VAL A 65 52.21 5.62 -12.88
CA VAL A 65 50.86 5.13 -13.20
C VAL A 65 49.98 5.16 -11.96
N GLY A 66 50.51 4.75 -10.80
CA GLY A 66 49.84 4.85 -9.52
C GLY A 66 49.44 6.29 -9.17
N LEU A 67 50.33 7.27 -9.39
CA LEU A 67 50.03 8.68 -9.13
C LEU A 67 48.88 9.22 -10.01
N MET A 68 48.92 8.93 -11.32
CA MET A 68 47.85 9.33 -12.23
C MET A 68 46.52 8.65 -11.88
N ALA A 69 46.55 7.36 -11.51
CA ALA A 69 45.38 6.63 -11.05
C ALA A 69 44.83 7.18 -9.73
N ALA A 70 45.69 7.57 -8.78
CA ALA A 70 45.28 8.19 -7.52
C ALA A 70 44.61 9.55 -7.74
N LEU A 71 45.07 10.33 -8.72
CA LEU A 71 44.46 11.61 -9.10
C LEU A 71 43.11 11.42 -9.81
N ALA A 72 42.96 10.36 -10.61
CA ALA A 72 41.71 10.00 -11.29
C ALA A 72 40.68 9.32 -10.36
N SER A 73 41.14 8.62 -9.32
CA SER A 73 40.32 7.89 -8.34
C SER A 73 39.12 8.70 -7.79
N PRO A 74 39.27 9.95 -7.32
CA PRO A 74 38.13 10.72 -6.82
C PRO A 74 37.07 10.99 -7.91
N ILE A 75 37.49 11.23 -9.16
CA ILE A 75 36.55 11.44 -10.28
C ILE A 75 35.79 10.15 -10.57
N VAL A 76 36.50 9.03 -10.67
CA VAL A 76 35.90 7.71 -10.91
C VAL A 76 34.91 7.35 -9.80
N PHE A 77 35.29 7.57 -8.54
CA PHE A 77 34.41 7.32 -7.39
C PHE A 77 33.15 8.18 -7.43
N LEU A 78 33.25 9.47 -7.79
CA LEU A 78 32.08 10.35 -7.94
C LEU A 78 31.16 9.92 -9.08
N VAL A 79 31.72 9.50 -10.23
CA VAL A 79 30.93 8.96 -11.34
C VAL A 79 30.21 7.69 -10.91
N THR A 80 30.90 6.76 -10.26
CA THR A 80 30.29 5.54 -9.73
C THR A 80 29.19 5.86 -8.72
N PHE A 81 29.42 6.77 -7.77
CA PHE A 81 28.41 7.25 -6.83
C PHE A 81 27.19 7.83 -7.54
N ALA A 82 27.39 8.67 -8.56
CA ALA A 82 26.31 9.28 -9.34
C ALA A 82 25.50 8.23 -10.11
N VAL A 83 26.16 7.25 -10.74
CA VAL A 83 25.50 6.15 -11.45
C VAL A 83 24.68 5.29 -10.50
N ILE A 84 25.25 4.91 -9.34
CA ILE A 84 24.53 4.14 -8.32
C ILE A 84 23.29 4.92 -7.85
N ARG A 85 23.45 6.22 -7.56
CA ARG A 85 22.35 7.08 -7.15
C ARG A 85 21.25 7.13 -8.21
N ALA A 86 21.61 7.36 -9.48
CA ALA A 86 20.65 7.42 -10.58
C ALA A 86 19.91 6.07 -10.79
N ALA A 87 20.64 4.95 -10.72
CA ALA A 87 20.06 3.62 -10.86
C ALA A 87 19.04 3.33 -9.74
N LEU A 88 19.31 3.77 -8.52
CA LEU A 88 18.40 3.60 -7.39
C LEU A 88 17.19 4.52 -7.46
N GLU A 89 17.37 5.78 -7.84
CA GLU A 89 16.26 6.71 -8.09
C GLU A 89 15.31 6.13 -9.17
N TYR A 90 15.87 5.55 -10.23
CA TYR A 90 15.11 4.84 -11.26
C TYR A 90 14.38 3.60 -10.72
N LEU A 91 15.05 2.76 -9.93
CA LEU A 91 14.45 1.54 -9.35
C LEU A 91 13.30 1.90 -8.39
N ILE A 92 13.45 2.95 -7.58
CA ILE A 92 12.38 3.47 -6.70
C ILE A 92 11.18 3.91 -7.55
N MET A 93 11.41 4.67 -8.61
CA MET A 93 10.32 5.13 -9.50
C MET A 93 9.64 3.97 -10.21
N ALA A 94 10.39 3.02 -10.76
CA ALA A 94 9.84 1.83 -11.40
C ALA A 94 8.98 1.01 -10.44
N HIS A 95 9.46 0.79 -9.21
CA HIS A 95 8.70 0.06 -8.21
C HIS A 95 7.48 0.84 -7.71
N ARG A 96 7.57 2.17 -7.62
CA ARG A 96 6.42 3.04 -7.28
C ARG A 96 5.36 2.99 -8.38
N ILE A 97 5.76 3.04 -9.64
CA ILE A 97 4.88 2.92 -10.80
C ILE A 97 4.23 1.54 -10.82
N MET A 98 4.98 0.46 -10.60
CA MET A 98 4.43 -0.90 -10.50
C MET A 98 3.34 -0.99 -9.41
N ARG A 99 3.60 -0.45 -8.22
CA ARG A 99 2.60 -0.40 -7.13
C ARG A 99 1.38 0.45 -7.47
N ILE A 100 1.53 1.52 -8.26
CA ILE A 100 0.41 2.34 -8.73
C ILE A 100 -0.41 1.57 -9.76
N ILE A 101 0.24 0.86 -10.68
CA ILE A 101 -0.39 0.01 -11.69
C ILE A 101 -1.15 -1.13 -11.02
N GLU A 102 -0.56 -1.84 -10.05
CA GLU A 102 -1.28 -2.87 -9.27
C GLU A 102 -2.50 -2.32 -8.54
N ARG A 103 -2.42 -1.07 -8.03
CA ARG A 103 -3.59 -0.39 -7.44
C ARG A 103 -4.62 0.00 -8.50
N MET A 104 -4.20 0.40 -9.71
CA MET A 104 -5.08 0.65 -10.85
C MET A 104 -5.72 -0.65 -11.37
N ASP A 105 -5.04 -1.78 -11.29
CA ASP A 105 -5.60 -3.12 -11.57
C ASP A 105 -6.52 -3.61 -10.45
N ALA A 106 -6.43 -3.03 -9.24
CA ALA A 106 -7.41 -3.20 -8.16
C ALA A 106 -8.57 -2.18 -8.20
N LEU A 107 -8.44 -1.08 -8.96
CA LEU A 107 -9.53 -0.14 -9.21
C LEU A 107 -10.74 -0.77 -9.95
N PRO A 108 -10.61 -1.69 -10.93
CA PRO A 108 -11.76 -2.32 -11.58
C PRO A 108 -12.69 -3.07 -10.61
N GLY A 109 -12.18 -3.55 -9.47
CA GLY A 109 -13.02 -4.18 -8.43
C GLY A 109 -13.92 -3.18 -7.69
N GLN A 110 -13.45 -1.95 -7.47
CA GLN A 110 -14.25 -0.92 -6.80
C GLN A 110 -15.26 -0.27 -7.75
N VAL A 111 -14.94 -0.11 -9.04
CA VAL A 111 -15.95 0.30 -10.03
C VAL A 111 -16.93 -0.82 -10.39
N SER A 112 -16.56 -2.11 -10.31
CA SER A 112 -17.56 -3.19 -10.46
C SER A 112 -18.54 -3.22 -9.29
N GLU A 113 -18.07 -3.00 -8.06
CA GLU A 113 -18.95 -2.92 -6.87
C GLU A 113 -19.85 -1.67 -6.91
N LEU A 114 -19.34 -0.55 -7.43
CA LEU A 114 -20.14 0.65 -7.68
C LEU A 114 -21.16 0.44 -8.81
N SER A 115 -20.81 -0.27 -9.87
CA SER A 115 -21.73 -0.63 -10.97
C SER A 115 -22.89 -1.49 -10.46
N VAL A 116 -22.62 -2.50 -9.64
CA VAL A 116 -23.66 -3.35 -9.04
C VAL A 116 -24.59 -2.55 -8.11
N ARG A 117 -24.04 -1.58 -7.38
CA ARG A 117 -24.85 -0.70 -6.52
C ARG A 117 -25.71 0.26 -7.35
N VAL A 118 -25.21 0.76 -8.47
CA VAL A 118 -25.95 1.62 -9.40
C VAL A 118 -27.09 0.84 -10.07
N ASP A 119 -26.87 -0.41 -10.48
CA ASP A 119 -27.93 -1.28 -11.01
C ASP A 119 -29.02 -1.57 -9.97
N GLY A 120 -28.64 -1.74 -8.70
CA GLY A 120 -29.58 -1.86 -7.57
C GLY A 120 -30.44 -0.60 -7.40
N ILE A 121 -29.86 0.59 -7.54
CA ILE A 121 -30.57 1.87 -7.44
C ILE A 121 -31.54 2.05 -8.61
N THR A 122 -31.15 1.70 -9.85
CA THR A 122 -32.03 1.76 -11.02
C THR A 122 -33.28 0.90 -10.82
N ASN A 123 -33.12 -0.33 -10.33
CA ASN A 123 -34.27 -1.20 -10.02
C ASN A 123 -35.19 -0.62 -8.94
N HIS A 124 -34.62 0.04 -7.92
CA HIS A 124 -35.42 0.72 -6.90
C HIS A 124 -36.16 1.95 -7.43
N VAL A 125 -35.56 2.68 -8.37
CA VAL A 125 -36.21 3.81 -9.06
C VAL A 125 -37.37 3.30 -9.93
N ASP A 126 -37.21 2.20 -10.66
CA ASP A 126 -38.30 1.62 -11.45
C ASP A 126 -39.45 1.12 -10.57
N GLN A 127 -39.14 0.50 -9.43
CA GLN A 127 -40.18 0.12 -8.46
C GLN A 127 -40.91 1.33 -7.88
N LEU A 128 -40.19 2.42 -7.61
CA LEU A 128 -40.79 3.66 -7.13
C LEU A 128 -41.70 4.30 -8.19
N ILE A 129 -41.28 4.31 -9.46
CA ILE A 129 -42.09 4.82 -10.58
C ILE A 129 -43.39 4.02 -10.69
N ASN A 130 -43.31 2.68 -10.65
CA ASN A 130 -44.50 1.83 -10.68
C ASN A 130 -45.43 2.09 -9.48
N HIS A 131 -44.88 2.32 -8.28
CA HIS A 131 -45.67 2.66 -7.10
C HIS A 131 -46.34 4.03 -7.24
N VAL A 132 -45.64 5.02 -7.81
CA VAL A 132 -46.18 6.36 -8.05
C VAL A 132 -47.28 6.32 -9.11
N ASP A 133 -47.13 5.51 -10.16
CA ASP A 133 -48.17 5.32 -11.18
C ASP A 133 -49.42 4.63 -10.60
N ASP A 134 -49.26 3.65 -9.71
CA ASP A 134 -50.38 3.02 -9.01
C ASP A 134 -51.09 4.00 -8.05
N ILE A 135 -50.33 4.80 -7.30
CA ILE A 135 -50.87 5.90 -6.49
C ILE A 135 -51.60 6.92 -7.39
N HIS A 136 -51.06 7.22 -8.57
CA HIS A 136 -51.69 8.13 -9.52
C HIS A 136 -53.00 7.56 -10.07
N GLY A 137 -53.03 6.27 -10.39
CA GLY A 137 -54.22 5.56 -10.84
C GLY A 137 -55.30 5.52 -9.77
N THR A 138 -54.96 5.12 -8.55
CA THR A 138 -55.88 5.13 -7.40
C THR A 138 -56.36 6.55 -7.06
N LEU A 139 -55.51 7.57 -7.19
CA LEU A 139 -55.92 8.97 -6.99
C LEU A 139 -56.90 9.44 -8.07
N MET A 140 -56.72 9.01 -9.33
CA MET A 140 -57.68 9.30 -10.40
C MET A 140 -59.03 8.63 -10.15
N GLU A 141 -59.03 7.42 -9.60
CA GLU A 141 -60.24 6.69 -9.22
C GLU A 141 -60.98 7.36 -8.04
N VAL A 142 -60.24 7.89 -7.06
CA VAL A 142 -60.80 8.56 -5.89
C VAL A 142 -61.23 10.01 -6.18
N ARG A 143 -60.65 10.66 -7.20
CA ARG A 143 -60.97 12.02 -7.64
C ARG A 143 -62.48 12.33 -7.83
N PRO A 144 -63.31 11.47 -8.47
CA PRO A 144 -64.76 11.71 -8.57
C PRO A 144 -65.48 11.68 -7.21
N ILE A 145 -65.00 10.89 -6.26
CA ILE A 145 -65.57 10.78 -4.90
C ILE A 145 -65.19 12.02 -4.07
N LEU A 146 -63.96 12.50 -4.21
CA LEU A 146 -63.56 13.77 -3.61
C LEU A 146 -64.33 14.96 -4.20
N ARG A 147 -64.65 14.91 -5.50
CA ARG A 147 -65.46 15.93 -6.17
C ARG A 147 -66.91 15.96 -5.69
N SER A 148 -67.50 14.81 -5.36
CA SER A 148 -68.85 14.74 -4.78
C SER A 148 -68.86 15.14 -3.30
N ALA A 149 -67.86 14.74 -2.51
CA ALA A 149 -67.73 15.12 -1.10
C ALA A 149 -67.45 16.62 -0.88
N GLY A 150 -66.63 17.24 -1.74
CA GLY A 150 -66.37 18.69 -1.69
C GLY A 150 -67.61 19.55 -1.96
N LEU A 151 -68.58 19.01 -2.71
CA LEU A 151 -69.89 19.62 -2.90
C LEU A 151 -70.74 19.55 -1.62
N VAL A 152 -70.70 18.42 -0.91
CA VAL A 152 -71.41 18.21 0.37
C VAL A 152 -70.86 19.12 1.48
N SER A 153 -69.53 19.27 1.57
CA SER A 153 -68.91 20.14 2.58
C SER A 153 -69.28 21.62 2.42
N ARG A 154 -69.53 22.08 1.18
CA ARG A 154 -69.99 23.46 0.92
C ARG A 154 -71.45 23.69 1.33
N LEU A 155 -72.26 22.63 1.37
CA LEU A 155 -73.65 22.69 1.82
C LEU A 155 -73.77 22.68 3.35
N PHE A 156 -72.88 21.98 4.05
CA PHE A 156 -72.89 21.88 5.52
C PHE A 156 -72.13 22.99 6.26
N GLY A 157 -71.30 23.77 5.56
CA GLY A 157 -70.52 24.88 6.15
C GLY A 157 -71.25 26.21 6.35
N ARG A 158 -72.58 26.24 6.20
CA ARG A 158 -73.40 27.45 6.32
C ARG A 158 -74.46 27.25 7.41
N LYS A 159 -74.04 27.33 8.67
CA LYS A 159 -74.90 27.67 9.81
C LYS A 159 -74.36 28.94 10.45
#